data_AF-A0A1V5RAR3-F1
#
_entry.id   AF-A0A1V5RAR3-F1
#
_cell.length_a   1.000
_cell.length_b   1.000
_cell.length_c   1.000
_cell.angle_alpha   90.00
_cell.angle_beta   90.00
_cell.angle_gamma   90.00
#
_symmetry.space_group_name_H-M   'P 1'
#
loop_
_entity.id
_entity.type
_entity.pdbx_description
1 polymer ?
#
loop_
_entity_poly.entity_id
_entity_poly.type
_entity_poly.pdbx_seq_one_letter_code
_entity_poly.pdbx_strand_id
1 'polypeptide(L)'
;MPILGSGGSYLSFITGNIINMKLPCAYNAREIAKTQAGTPEDSIITTLAVGVSSLVTMLVIFIGVLLLIPLTPVLNNPTLRPAFDNLLPALFGALGAQYFFKSWKISAVPLILMIGLSIAIPALIAQTTVMMILIGGIAIAITYFFHKKGALQ
;
A
#
# COMPACT_ATOMS: atom_id res chain seq x y z
N MET A 1 -12.32 7.23 5.25
CA MET A 1 -11.89 8.64 5.26
C MET A 1 -13.02 9.47 4.67
N PRO A 2 -13.70 10.31 5.46
CA PRO A 2 -14.91 11.02 5.02
C PRO A 2 -14.68 11.97 3.84
N ILE A 3 -13.42 12.36 3.60
CA ILE A 3 -13.04 13.36 2.60
C ILE A 3 -12.99 12.80 1.16
N LEU A 4 -12.83 11.48 0.97
CA LEU A 4 -12.58 10.91 -0.36
C LEU A 4 -13.76 10.19 -1.01
N GLY A 5 -14.90 10.08 -0.32
CA GLY A 5 -15.99 9.20 -0.73
C GLY A 5 -15.57 7.72 -0.83
N SER A 6 -16.48 6.82 -1.19
CA SER A 6 -16.18 5.39 -1.36
C SER A 6 -15.33 5.13 -2.60
N GLY A 7 -15.68 5.74 -3.74
CA GLY A 7 -14.98 5.59 -5.02
C GLY A 7 -13.56 6.17 -5.00
N GLY A 8 -13.40 7.41 -4.52
CA GLY A 8 -12.09 8.06 -4.40
C GLY A 8 -11.17 7.36 -3.41
N SER A 9 -11.71 6.80 -2.31
CA SER A 9 -10.92 6.00 -1.36
C SER A 9 -10.39 4.71 -2.00
N TYR A 10 -11.23 3.96 -2.71
CA TYR A 10 -10.81 2.73 -3.39
C TYR A 10 -9.70 2.98 -4.42
N LEU A 11 -9.94 3.95 -5.32
CA LEU A 11 -8.95 4.34 -6.33
C LEU A 11 -7.64 4.80 -5.69
N SER A 12 -7.70 5.58 -4.62
CA SER A 12 -6.51 6.08 -3.94
C SER A 12 -5.70 4.98 -3.25
N PHE A 13 -6.36 3.93 -2.72
CA PHE A 13 -5.66 2.79 -2.13
C PHE A 13 -4.88 1.97 -3.16
N ILE A 14 -5.39 1.85 -4.39
CA ILE A 14 -4.73 1.09 -5.45
C ILE A 14 -3.64 1.93 -6.14
N THR A 15 -3.87 3.23 -6.28
CA THR A 15 -2.98 4.11 -7.07
C THR A 15 -1.89 4.80 -6.24
N GLY A 16 -1.91 4.63 -4.92
CA GLY A 16 -0.84 5.03 -4.01
C GLY A 16 -0.80 6.52 -3.65
N ASN A 17 0.14 6.86 -2.76
CA ASN A 17 0.43 8.19 -2.18
C ASN A 17 -0.81 9.08 -1.95
N ILE A 18 -1.72 8.60 -1.11
CA ILE A 18 -2.98 9.29 -0.81
C ILE A 18 -2.72 10.64 -0.16
N ILE A 19 -1.92 10.66 0.91
CA ILE A 19 -1.76 11.83 1.78
C ILE A 19 -1.08 12.99 1.07
N ASN A 20 -0.05 12.73 0.25
CA ASN A 20 0.74 13.81 -0.34
C ASN A 20 0.30 14.20 -1.75
N MET A 21 -0.45 13.35 -2.47
CA MET A 21 -0.82 13.62 -3.87
C MET A 21 -2.33 13.60 -4.11
N LYS A 22 -3.04 12.55 -3.66
CA LYS A 22 -4.45 12.38 -4.02
C LYS A 22 -5.38 13.22 -3.15
N LEU A 23 -5.09 13.31 -1.86
CA LEU A 23 -5.85 14.08 -0.89
C LEU A 23 -5.85 15.60 -1.17
N PRO A 24 -4.71 16.26 -1.43
CA PRO A 24 -4.72 17.69 -1.80
C PRO A 24 -5.40 17.94 -3.15
N CYS A 25 -5.27 17.03 -4.12
CA CYS A 25 -5.93 17.14 -5.42
C CYS A 25 -7.45 17.04 -5.29
N ALA A 26 -7.94 16.11 -4.47
CA ALA A 26 -9.35 16.00 -4.10
C ALA A 26 -9.86 17.24 -3.35
N TYR A 27 -9.07 17.75 -2.40
CA TYR A 27 -9.43 18.94 -1.63
C TYR A 27 -9.60 20.17 -2.52
N ASN A 28 -8.66 20.40 -3.44
CA ASN A 28 -8.71 21.51 -4.39
C ASN A 28 -9.88 21.36 -5.37
N ALA A 29 -10.11 20.16 -5.92
CA ALA A 29 -11.25 19.92 -6.81
C ALA A 29 -12.60 20.18 -6.14
N ARG A 30 -12.74 19.77 -4.87
CA ARG A 30 -13.90 20.06 -4.04
C ARG A 30 -14.08 21.56 -3.78
N GLU A 31 -13.00 22.27 -3.47
CA GLU A 31 -13.03 23.71 -3.23
C GLU A 31 -13.46 24.48 -4.49
N ILE A 32 -12.94 24.10 -5.65
CA ILE A 32 -13.34 24.67 -6.96
C ILE A 32 -14.82 24.37 -7.25
N ALA A 33 -15.26 23.14 -7.03
CA ALA A 33 -16.65 22.72 -7.24
C ALA A 33 -17.62 23.25 -6.18
N LYS A 34 -17.10 23.86 -5.10
CA LYS A 34 -17.86 24.38 -3.94
C LYS A 34 -18.80 23.33 -3.33
N THR A 35 -18.42 22.06 -3.37
CA THR A 35 -19.22 20.96 -2.82
C THR A 35 -18.89 20.73 -1.35
N GLN A 36 -19.89 20.35 -0.54
CA GLN A 36 -19.68 20.06 0.89
C GLN A 36 -19.22 18.63 1.11
N ALA A 37 -18.28 18.46 2.05
CA ALA A 37 -17.77 17.16 2.43
C ALA A 37 -18.89 16.20 2.84
N GLY A 38 -18.92 15.01 2.25
CA GLY A 38 -19.91 13.97 2.59
C GLY A 38 -21.25 14.09 1.83
N THR A 39 -21.36 15.02 0.88
CA THR A 39 -22.47 15.03 -0.08
C THR A 39 -22.23 14.03 -1.22
N PRO A 40 -23.29 13.56 -1.91
CA PRO A 40 -23.15 12.74 -3.12
C PRO A 40 -22.33 13.43 -4.21
N GLU A 41 -22.53 14.73 -4.39
CA GLU A 41 -21.82 15.56 -5.37
C GLU A 41 -20.31 15.61 -5.07
N ASP A 42 -19.94 15.79 -3.80
CA ASP A 42 -18.54 15.74 -3.37
C ASP A 42 -17.87 14.39 -3.64
N SER A 43 -18.61 13.30 -3.44
CA SER A 43 -18.10 11.96 -3.72
C SER A 43 -17.82 11.76 -5.21
N ILE A 44 -18.65 12.31 -6.10
CA ILE A 44 -18.44 12.24 -7.55
C ILE A 44 -17.22 13.08 -7.94
N ILE A 45 -17.17 14.35 -7.51
CA ILE A 45 -16.05 15.26 -7.81
C ILE A 45 -14.73 14.69 -7.32
N THR A 46 -14.69 14.21 -6.07
CA THR A 46 -13.49 13.64 -5.48
C THR A 46 -13.05 12.36 -6.18
N THR A 47 -13.99 11.50 -6.59
CA THR A 47 -13.67 10.28 -7.35
C THR A 47 -13.06 10.63 -8.71
N LEU A 48 -13.62 11.60 -9.42
CA LEU A 48 -13.07 12.09 -10.70
C LEU A 48 -11.68 12.71 -10.52
N ALA A 49 -11.49 13.55 -9.50
CA ALA A 49 -10.21 14.20 -9.20
C ALA A 49 -9.10 13.18 -8.91
N VAL A 50 -9.39 12.18 -8.07
CA VAL A 50 -8.47 11.08 -7.80
C VAL A 50 -8.19 10.28 -9.08
N GLY A 51 -9.23 9.95 -9.85
CA GLY A 51 -9.11 9.22 -11.11
C GLY A 51 -8.18 9.91 -12.11
N VAL A 52 -8.40 11.20 -12.38
CA VAL A 52 -7.57 12.00 -13.28
C VAL A 52 -6.14 12.11 -12.75
N SER A 53 -5.96 12.38 -11.46
CA SER A 53 -4.63 12.41 -10.84
C SER A 53 -3.87 11.10 -11.08
N SER A 54 -4.56 9.96 -10.99
CA SER A 54 -3.96 8.64 -11.20
C SER A 54 -3.64 8.35 -12.67
N LEU A 55 -4.47 8.80 -13.61
CA LEU A 55 -4.16 8.74 -15.03
C LEU A 55 -2.91 9.56 -15.37
N VAL A 56 -2.80 10.78 -14.83
CA VAL A 56 -1.62 11.63 -15.04
C VAL A 56 -0.37 10.96 -14.45
N THR A 57 -0.47 10.38 -13.25
CA THR A 57 0.66 9.65 -12.62
C THR A 57 1.10 8.48 -13.49
N MET A 58 0.14 7.69 -14.00
CA MET A 58 0.41 6.56 -14.88
C MET A 58 1.10 7.00 -16.18
N LEU A 59 0.65 8.10 -16.77
CA LEU A 59 1.24 8.65 -18.00
C LEU A 59 2.68 9.11 -17.77
N VAL A 60 2.95 9.81 -16.66
CA VAL A 60 4.31 10.23 -16.30
C VAL A 60 5.23 9.03 -16.08
N ILE A 61 4.77 8.00 -15.36
CA ILE A 61 5.54 6.76 -15.16
C ILE A 61 5.80 6.09 -16.51
N PHE A 62 4.79 5.99 -17.37
CA PHE A 62 4.92 5.39 -18.70
C PHE A 62 5.99 6.08 -19.55
N ILE A 63 5.97 7.42 -19.59
CA ILE A 63 7.02 8.20 -20.27
C ILE A 63 8.38 7.97 -19.61
N GLY A 64 8.47 7.97 -18.29
CA GLY A 64 9.71 7.72 -17.57
C GLY A 64 10.32 6.35 -17.90
N VAL A 65 9.49 5.32 -18.02
CA VAL A 65 9.92 3.97 -18.43
C VAL A 65 10.39 3.95 -19.88
N LEU A 66 9.69 4.64 -20.79
CA LEU A 66 10.14 4.76 -22.19
C LEU A 66 11.51 5.45 -22.29
N LEU A 67 11.74 6.49 -21.49
CA LEU A 67 13.04 7.17 -21.41
C LEU A 67 14.13 6.32 -20.76
N LEU A 68 13.78 5.27 -20.02
CA LEU A 68 14.73 4.32 -19.43
C LEU A 68 15.25 3.29 -20.43
N ILE A 69 14.56 3.07 -21.56
CA ILE A 69 14.97 2.15 -22.63
C ILE A 69 16.42 2.40 -23.09
N PRO A 70 16.85 3.62 -23.45
CA PRO A 70 18.26 3.86 -23.83
C PRO A 70 19.26 3.68 -22.68
N LEU A 71 18.80 3.68 -21.43
CA LEU A 71 19.63 3.48 -20.23
C LEU A 71 19.78 2.01 -19.83
N THR A 72 19.03 1.10 -20.46
CA THR A 72 19.12 -0.36 -20.22
C THR A 72 20.53 -0.95 -20.28
N PRO A 73 21.48 -0.55 -21.15
CA PRO A 73 22.83 -1.11 -21.14
C PRO A 73 23.60 -0.78 -19.84
N VAL A 74 23.34 0.36 -19.22
CA VAL A 74 23.96 0.76 -17.95
C VAL A 74 23.29 0.03 -16.78
N LEU A 75 21.97 -0.09 -16.80
CA LEU A 75 21.17 -0.76 -15.76
C LEU A 75 21.44 -2.28 -15.68
N ASN A 76 21.81 -2.92 -16.80
CA ASN A 76 22.12 -4.35 -16.85
C ASN A 76 23.52 -4.73 -16.34
N ASN A 77 24.30 -3.76 -15.85
CA ASN A 77 25.61 -4.05 -15.29
C ASN A 77 25.49 -5.07 -14.13
N PRO A 78 26.36 -6.10 -14.05
CA PRO A 78 26.29 -7.14 -13.02
C PRO A 78 26.41 -6.59 -11.59
N THR A 79 26.98 -5.40 -11.40
CA THR A 79 27.04 -4.73 -10.09
C THR A 79 25.68 -4.17 -9.63
N LEU A 80 24.78 -3.82 -10.56
CA LEU A 80 23.45 -3.26 -10.26
C LEU A 80 22.33 -4.31 -10.24
N ARG A 81 22.57 -5.48 -10.84
CA ARG A 81 21.62 -6.61 -10.89
C ARG A 81 21.00 -6.95 -9.52
N PRO A 82 21.77 -7.09 -8.42
CA PRO A 82 21.21 -7.47 -7.13
C PRO A 82 20.28 -6.41 -6.54
N ALA A 83 20.48 -5.14 -6.87
CA ALA A 83 19.62 -4.05 -6.43
C ALA A 83 18.23 -4.12 -7.09
N PHE A 84 18.18 -4.52 -8.37
CA PHE A 84 16.91 -4.72 -9.09
C PHE A 84 16.23 -6.03 -8.69
N ASP A 85 16.98 -7.11 -8.48
CA ASP A 85 16.43 -8.42 -8.08
C ASP A 85 15.76 -8.36 -6.70
N ASN A 86 16.26 -7.50 -5.79
CA ASN A 86 15.70 -7.31 -4.46
C ASN A 86 14.75 -6.10 -4.33
N LEU A 87 14.35 -5.49 -5.45
CA LEU A 87 13.50 -4.30 -5.45
C LEU A 87 12.14 -4.58 -4.76
N LEU A 88 11.47 -5.68 -5.12
CA LEU A 88 10.16 -6.02 -4.56
C LEU A 88 10.25 -6.32 -3.05
N PRO A 89 11.16 -7.19 -2.56
CA PRO A 89 11.37 -7.36 -1.12
C PRO A 89 11.70 -6.06 -0.38
N ALA A 90 12.53 -5.18 -0.96
CA ALA A 90 12.89 -3.92 -0.32
C ALA A 90 11.70 -2.95 -0.23
N LEU A 91 10.90 -2.84 -1.30
CA LEU A 91 9.71 -1.99 -1.33
C LEU A 91 8.66 -2.46 -0.33
N PHE A 92 8.27 -3.74 -0.38
CA PHE A 92 7.27 -4.28 0.55
C PHE A 92 7.81 -4.41 1.97
N GLY A 93 9.11 -4.66 2.14
CA GLY A 93 9.78 -4.67 3.44
C GLY A 93 9.77 -3.31 4.11
N ALA A 94 10.08 -2.23 3.37
CA ALA A 94 10.02 -0.86 3.90
C ALA A 94 8.60 -0.44 4.29
N LEU A 95 7.61 -0.76 3.44
CA LEU A 95 6.19 -0.52 3.75
C LEU A 95 5.76 -1.32 4.98
N GLY A 96 6.06 -2.62 5.03
CA GLY A 96 5.76 -3.48 6.16
C GLY A 96 6.39 -2.97 7.46
N ALA A 97 7.66 -2.57 7.42
CA ALA A 97 8.37 -2.00 8.57
C ALA A 97 7.69 -0.74 9.11
N GLN A 98 7.24 0.19 8.25
CA GLN A 98 6.49 1.38 8.69
C GLN A 98 5.22 1.00 9.46
N TYR A 99 4.49 -0.02 9.02
CA TYR A 99 3.30 -0.50 9.72
C TYR A 99 3.66 -1.21 11.04
N PHE A 100 4.72 -2.01 11.06
CA PHE A 100 5.17 -2.72 12.25
C PHE A 100 5.66 -1.77 13.35
N PHE A 101 6.40 -0.72 13.00
CA PHE A 101 6.86 0.27 13.98
C PHE A 101 5.70 1.09 14.56
N LYS A 102 4.65 1.33 13.77
CA LYS A 102 3.46 2.05 14.25
C LYS A 102 2.66 1.26 15.30
N SER A 103 2.69 -0.07 15.25
CA SER A 103 1.88 -0.96 16.09
C SER A 103 2.68 -2.13 16.69
N TRP A 104 3.88 -1.87 17.21
CA TRP A 104 4.86 -2.90 17.62
C TRP A 104 4.29 -3.99 18.54
N LYS A 105 3.44 -3.62 19.51
CA LYS A 105 2.86 -4.57 20.49
C LYS A 105 1.96 -5.64 19.86
N ILE A 106 1.26 -5.30 18.77
CA ILE A 106 0.32 -6.19 18.09
C ILE A 106 1.01 -6.89 16.92
N SER A 107 1.90 -6.17 16.24
CA SER A 107 2.60 -6.63 15.06
C SER A 107 3.73 -7.62 15.36
N ALA A 108 4.35 -7.58 16.54
CA ALA A 108 5.48 -8.46 16.86
C ALA A 108 5.12 -9.95 16.89
N VAL A 109 3.92 -10.31 17.38
CA VAL A 109 3.51 -11.71 17.52
C VAL A 109 3.33 -12.41 16.16
N PRO A 110 2.58 -11.86 15.18
CA PRO A 110 2.51 -12.42 13.83
C PRO A 110 3.87 -12.49 13.13
N LEU A 111 4.76 -11.52 13.37
CA LEU A 111 6.08 -11.43 12.73
C LEU A 111 7.02 -12.54 13.20
N ILE A 112 7.10 -12.75 14.51
CA ILE A 112 7.93 -13.82 15.10
C ILE A 112 7.42 -15.19 14.65
N LEU A 113 6.09 -15.35 14.63
CA LEU A 113 5.46 -16.59 14.19
C LEU A 113 5.71 -16.84 12.69
N MET A 114 5.67 -15.80 11.86
CA MET A 114 6.00 -15.89 10.42
C MET A 114 7.46 -16.31 10.20
N ILE A 115 8.40 -15.69 10.90
CA ILE A 115 9.82 -16.01 10.79
C ILE A 115 10.07 -17.46 11.23
N GLY A 116 9.50 -17.86 12.37
CA GLY A 116 9.63 -19.23 12.89
C GLY A 116 9.05 -20.29 11.96
N LEU A 117 7.85 -20.05 11.40
CA LEU A 117 7.20 -21.00 10.50
C LEU A 117 7.91 -21.12 9.15
N SER A 118 8.46 -20.00 8.64
CA SER A 118 9.20 -19.96 7.37
C SER A 118 10.55 -20.69 7.46
N ILE A 119 11.20 -20.67 8.64
CA ILE A 119 12.44 -21.42 8.89
C ILE A 119 12.14 -22.92 9.07
N ALA A 120 11.05 -23.26 9.77
CA ALA A 120 10.68 -24.64 10.04
C ALA A 120 10.16 -25.39 8.81
N ILE A 121 9.49 -24.70 7.87
CA ILE A 121 8.89 -25.30 6.68
C ILE A 121 9.21 -24.46 5.43
N PRO A 122 10.37 -24.69 4.78
CA PRO A 122 10.78 -23.94 3.59
C PRO A 122 9.82 -24.10 2.41
N ALA A 123 9.10 -25.23 2.33
CA ALA A 123 8.09 -25.49 1.30
C ALA A 123 6.89 -24.53 1.35
N LEU A 124 6.65 -23.89 2.50
CA LEU A 124 5.57 -22.92 2.68
C LEU A 124 5.89 -21.56 2.02
N ILE A 125 7.17 -21.27 1.80
CA ILE A 125 7.65 -20.05 1.12
C ILE A 125 7.17 -20.04 -0.35
N ALA A 126 7.07 -21.21 -0.98
CA ALA A 126 6.58 -21.36 -2.35
C ALA A 126 5.04 -21.24 -2.47
N GLN A 127 4.29 -21.39 -1.36
CA GLN A 127 2.83 -21.28 -1.31
C GLN A 127 2.40 -20.01 -0.55
N THR A 128 2.83 -18.86 -1.05
CA THR A 128 2.55 -17.54 -0.47
C THR A 128 1.06 -17.28 -0.20
N THR A 129 0.16 -17.82 -1.02
CA THR A 129 -1.30 -17.67 -0.86
C THR A 129 -1.85 -18.39 0.37
N VAL A 130 -1.43 -19.64 0.62
CA VAL A 130 -1.88 -20.42 1.80
C VAL A 130 -1.31 -19.80 3.08
N MET A 131 -0.08 -19.31 3.01
CA MET A 131 0.60 -18.64 4.11
C MET A 131 -0.07 -17.31 4.47
N MET A 132 -0.52 -16.52 3.49
CA MET A 132 -1.29 -15.30 3.75
C MET A 132 -2.63 -15.58 4.45
N ILE A 133 -3.35 -16.63 4.06
CA ILE A 133 -4.65 -16.98 4.67
C ILE A 133 -4.46 -17.44 6.13
N LEU A 134 -3.48 -18.30 6.39
CA LEU A 134 -3.17 -18.78 7.74
C LEU A 134 -2.71 -17.63 8.65
N ILE A 135 -1.80 -16.78 8.18
CA ILE A 135 -1.27 -15.65 8.95
C ILE A 135 -2.36 -14.59 9.16
N GLY A 136 -3.16 -14.29 8.12
CA GLY A 136 -4.29 -13.38 8.21
C GLY A 136 -5.31 -13.85 9.25
N GLY A 137 -5.65 -15.14 9.25
CA GLY A 137 -6.53 -15.74 10.25
C GLY A 137 -6.00 -15.65 11.68
N ILE A 138 -4.72 -15.96 11.88
CA ILE A 138 -4.06 -15.87 13.19
C ILE A 138 -3.96 -14.42 13.68
N ALA A 139 -3.62 -13.47 12.80
CA ALA A 139 -3.54 -12.06 13.13
C ALA A 139 -4.92 -11.50 13.55
N ILE A 140 -6.00 -11.89 12.85
CA ILE A 140 -7.37 -11.52 13.21
C ILE A 140 -7.77 -12.15 14.55
N ALA A 141 -7.42 -13.41 14.80
CA ALA A 141 -7.73 -14.10 16.06
C ALA A 141 -7.00 -13.46 17.26
N ILE A 142 -5.72 -13.12 17.12
CA ILE A 142 -4.93 -12.44 18.16
C ILE A 142 -5.49 -11.03 18.42
N THR A 143 -5.82 -10.29 17.36
CA THR A 143 -6.42 -8.95 17.48
C THR A 143 -7.77 -9.01 18.19
N TYR A 144 -8.61 -9.98 17.85
CA TYR A 144 -9.91 -10.20 18.51
C TYR A 144 -9.75 -10.55 20.00
N PHE A 145 -8.77 -11.38 20.35
CA PHE A 145 -8.50 -11.75 21.74
C PHE A 145 -7.95 -10.58 22.58
N PHE A 146 -7.07 -9.75 22.00
CA PHE A 146 -6.54 -8.55 22.66
C PHE A 146 -7.60 -7.44 22.79
N HIS A 147 -8.48 -7.29 21.81
CA HIS A 147 -9.60 -6.34 21.86
C HIS A 147 -10.60 -6.71 22.96
N LYS A 148 -10.90 -8.00 23.13
CA LYS A 148 -11.78 -8.50 24.20
C LYS A 148 -11.21 -8.31 25.61
N LYS A 149 -9.88 -8.19 25.75
CA LYS A 149 -9.18 -7.89 27.03
C LYS A 149 -9.06 -6.38 27.33
N GLY A 150 -9.59 -5.49 26.49
CA GLY A 150 -9.61 -4.05 26.75
C GLY A 150 -8.25 -3.34 26.58
N ALA A 151 -7.27 -3.97 25.92
CA ALA A 151 -5.90 -3.48 25.82
C ALA A 151 -5.59 -2.66 24.54
N LEU A 152 -6.62 -2.26 23.78
CA LEU A 152 -6.48 -1.53 22.52
C LEU A 152 -7.30 -0.23 22.56
N GLN A 153 -6.63 0.86 22.97
CA GLN A 153 -6.96 2.24 22.62
C GLN A 153 -5.86 2.77 21.70
#